data_AF-A0A0H2UPB0-F1
#
_entry.id   AF-A0A0H2UPB0-F1
#
_cell.length_a   1.000
_cell.length_b   1.000
_cell.length_c   1.000
_cell.angle_alpha   90.00
_cell.angle_beta   90.00
_cell.angle_gamma   90.00
#
_symmetry.space_group_name_H-M   'P 1'
#
loop_
_entity.id
_entity.type
_entity.pdbx_description
1 polymer ?
#
loop_
_entity_poly.entity_id
_entity_poly.type
_entity_poly.pdbx_seq_one_letter_code
_entity_poly.pdbx_strand_id
1 'polypeptide(L)'
;MHIAVWGILGSFLLGLIVSIIRHYRILVLAQVATAYIELSRNTPLLIQLFFLYFGLPRIGIVLSSEVCATLGLVFLGGSYMAESFRSGLEAISQTQQEIGLAIGLTPLQVFYYVVLPQATAVALPSFSANVIFLIKETSVFSAVALADLMYVAKDLIGLYYETDIALAMLVVAYLIMLLPISLVFSWIERRLRHAGFGNPSTLSRK
;
A
#
# COMPACT_ATOMS: atom_id res chain seq x y z
N MET A 1 5.34 3.17 -15.66
CA MET A 1 4.85 1.90 -15.05
C MET A 1 5.87 1.22 -14.17
N HIS A 2 7.13 1.01 -14.60
CA HIS A 2 8.14 0.32 -13.78
C HIS A 2 8.35 0.99 -12.39
N ILE A 3 8.33 2.32 -12.30
CA ILE A 3 8.47 3.09 -11.05
C ILE A 3 7.35 2.76 -10.05
N ALA A 4 6.10 2.69 -10.53
CA ALA A 4 4.97 2.32 -9.70
C ALA A 4 5.13 0.90 -9.14
N VAL A 5 5.56 -0.05 -9.97
CA VAL A 5 5.80 -1.44 -9.55
C VAL A 5 6.88 -1.51 -8.47
N TRP A 6 8.04 -0.88 -8.70
CA TRP A 6 9.12 -0.85 -7.71
C TRP A 6 8.72 -0.15 -6.42
N GLY A 7 8.01 0.97 -6.50
CA GLY A 7 7.53 1.69 -5.33
C GLY A 7 6.48 0.91 -4.54
N ILE A 8 5.58 0.17 -5.20
CA ILE A 8 4.59 -0.70 -4.53
C ILE A 8 5.28 -1.91 -3.88
N LEU A 9 6.24 -2.54 -4.56
CA LEU A 9 7.01 -3.65 -3.98
C LEU A 9 7.82 -3.19 -2.77
N GLY A 10 8.50 -2.04 -2.86
CA GLY A 10 9.21 -1.47 -1.72
C GLY A 10 8.27 -1.05 -0.59
N SER A 11 7.08 -0.52 -0.90
CA SER A 11 6.02 -0.21 0.08
C SER A 11 5.55 -1.46 0.81
N PHE A 12 5.33 -2.57 0.09
CA PHE A 12 4.96 -3.85 0.68
C PHE A 12 6.03 -4.33 1.67
N LEU A 13 7.31 -4.33 1.25
CA LEU A 13 8.43 -4.76 2.10
C LEU A 13 8.59 -3.87 3.33
N LEU A 14 8.60 -2.55 3.15
CA LEU A 14 8.70 -1.60 4.25
C LEU A 14 7.50 -1.72 5.20
N GLY A 15 6.30 -1.87 4.65
CA GLY A 15 5.09 -2.09 5.43
C GLY A 15 5.14 -3.35 6.28
N LEU A 16 5.64 -4.47 5.73
CA LEU A 16 5.82 -5.71 6.50
C LEU A 16 6.81 -5.51 7.66
N ILE A 17 7.96 -4.90 7.40
CA ILE A 17 8.99 -4.63 8.42
C ILE A 17 8.40 -3.77 9.55
N VAL A 18 7.74 -2.67 9.20
CA VAL A 18 7.14 -1.73 10.17
C VAL A 18 6.00 -2.40 10.94
N SER A 19 5.17 -3.21 10.29
CA SER A 19 4.10 -3.96 10.94
C SER A 19 4.65 -4.96 11.97
N ILE A 20 5.73 -5.68 11.62
CA ILE A 20 6.39 -6.64 12.52
C ILE A 20 6.98 -5.93 13.74
N ILE A 21 7.70 -4.82 13.53
CA ILE A 21 8.27 -4.00 14.62
C ILE A 21 7.19 -3.59 15.63
N ARG A 22 6.03 -3.14 15.14
CA ARG A 22 4.92 -2.71 16.00
C ARG A 22 4.22 -3.88 16.68
N HIS A 23 4.07 -5.01 15.98
CA HIS A 23 3.46 -6.21 16.54
C HIS A 23 4.25 -6.75 17.76
N TYR A 24 5.57 -6.83 17.66
CA TYR A 24 6.43 -7.29 18.76
C TYR A 24 6.69 -6.24 19.85
N ARG A 25 6.12 -5.04 19.74
CA ARG A 25 6.19 -3.95 20.75
C ARG A 25 7.61 -3.65 21.25
N ILE A 26 8.61 -3.67 20.36
CA ILE A 26 9.99 -3.32 20.74
C ILE A 26 10.01 -1.82 21.07
N LEU A 27 10.14 -1.47 22.36
CA LEU A 27 9.75 -0.15 22.91
C LEU A 27 10.21 1.06 22.07
N VAL A 28 11.52 1.16 21.78
CA VAL A 28 12.09 2.29 21.02
C VAL A 28 11.71 2.21 19.53
N LEU A 29 11.83 1.04 18.92
CA LEU A 29 11.53 0.83 17.50
C LEU A 29 10.04 1.03 17.18
N ALA A 30 9.15 0.70 18.12
CA ALA A 30 7.71 0.93 17.99
C ALA A 30 7.37 2.43 18.00
N GLN A 31 8.06 3.23 18.81
CA GLN A 31 7.89 4.70 18.80
C GLN A 31 8.37 5.30 17.47
N VAL A 32 9.53 4.88 16.97
CA VAL A 32 10.05 5.31 15.66
C VAL A 32 9.10 4.91 14.53
N ALA A 33 8.57 3.68 14.56
CA ALA A 33 7.60 3.19 13.58
C ALA A 33 6.31 4.02 13.60
N THR A 34 5.78 4.37 14.79
CA THR A 34 4.62 5.24 14.93
C THR A 34 4.88 6.63 14.38
N ALA A 35 6.01 7.26 14.74
CA ALA A 35 6.39 8.57 14.23
C ALA A 35 6.54 8.58 12.69
N TYR A 36 7.15 7.53 12.12
CA TYR A 36 7.22 7.34 10.67
C TYR A 36 5.83 7.26 10.03
N ILE A 37 4.91 6.45 10.58
CA ILE A 37 3.55 6.30 10.04
C ILE A 37 2.81 7.64 10.10
N GLU A 38 2.89 8.35 11.22
CA GLU A 38 2.26 9.66 11.38
C GLU A 38 2.84 10.68 10.41
N LEU A 39 4.17 10.81 10.32
CA LEU A 39 4.81 11.75 9.40
C LEU A 39 4.45 11.46 7.94
N SER A 40 4.54 10.20 7.55
CA SER A 40 4.33 9.75 6.18
C SER A 40 2.89 9.97 5.72
N ARG A 41 1.90 9.61 6.54
CA ARG A 41 0.48 9.73 6.18
C ARG A 41 -0.06 11.15 6.30
N ASN A 42 0.55 11.99 7.13
CA ASN A 42 0.14 13.39 7.29
C ASN A 42 0.89 14.36 6.36
N THR A 43 1.79 13.86 5.51
CA THR A 43 2.50 14.67 4.51
C THR A 43 2.15 14.20 3.10
N PRO A 44 1.57 15.06 2.23
CA PRO A 44 1.26 14.71 0.85
C PRO A 44 2.49 14.22 0.07
N LEU A 45 2.32 13.25 -0.84
CA LEU A 45 3.41 12.72 -1.66
C LEU A 45 4.14 13.84 -2.42
N LEU A 46 3.40 14.80 -2.97
CA LEU A 46 3.96 15.92 -3.71
C LEU A 46 5.00 16.70 -2.87
N ILE A 47 4.69 16.96 -1.59
CA ILE A 47 5.62 17.67 -0.68
C ILE A 47 6.86 16.81 -0.42
N GLN A 48 6.67 15.50 -0.20
CA GLN A 48 7.78 14.56 -0.01
C GLN A 48 8.70 14.53 -1.24
N LEU A 49 8.13 14.47 -2.45
CA LEU A 49 8.89 14.50 -3.70
C LEU A 49 9.66 15.81 -3.88
N PHE A 50 9.05 16.95 -3.56
CA PHE A 50 9.72 18.24 -3.61
C PHE A 50 10.87 18.32 -2.62
N PHE A 51 10.69 17.80 -1.41
CA PHE A 51 11.77 17.72 -0.44
C PHE A 51 12.94 16.86 -0.95
N LEU A 52 12.64 15.67 -1.49
CA LEU A 52 13.66 14.76 -2.03
C LEU A 52 14.39 15.37 -3.25
N TYR A 53 13.65 15.98 -4.18
CA TYR A 53 14.20 16.44 -5.45
C TYR A 53 14.84 17.83 -5.38
N PHE A 54 14.26 18.76 -4.63
CA PHE A 54 14.75 20.15 -4.52
C PHE A 54 15.42 20.47 -3.17
N GLY A 55 15.05 19.77 -2.10
CA GLY A 55 15.58 19.98 -0.75
C GLY A 55 16.93 19.31 -0.53
N LEU A 56 17.03 18.00 -0.77
CA LEU A 56 18.27 17.22 -0.55
C LEU A 56 19.51 17.75 -1.29
N PRO A 57 19.43 18.30 -2.52
CA PRO A 57 20.59 18.90 -3.17
C PRO A 57 21.23 20.03 -2.38
N ARG A 58 20.47 20.74 -1.51
CA ARG A 58 21.00 21.81 -0.65
C ARG A 58 22.02 21.31 0.39
N ILE A 59 21.99 20.02 0.72
CA ILE A 59 22.93 19.37 1.63
C ILE A 59 23.90 18.42 0.89
N GLY A 60 23.99 18.54 -0.44
CA GLY A 60 24.92 17.77 -1.27
C GLY A 60 24.42 16.39 -1.71
N ILE A 61 23.17 16.03 -1.43
CA ILE A 61 22.59 14.75 -1.86
C ILE A 61 21.76 14.98 -3.11
N VAL A 62 22.25 14.51 -4.26
CA VAL A 62 21.55 14.62 -5.55
C VAL A 62 21.01 13.25 -5.96
N LEU A 63 19.69 13.16 -6.10
CA LEU A 63 18.98 11.96 -6.52
C LEU A 63 18.36 12.20 -7.90
N SER A 64 18.26 11.16 -8.73
CA SER A 64 17.51 11.24 -9.97
C SER A 64 16.00 11.34 -9.70
N SER A 65 15.23 11.91 -10.64
CA SER A 65 13.76 11.98 -10.52
C SER A 65 13.12 10.61 -10.28
N GLU A 66 13.65 9.55 -10.92
CA GLU A 66 13.18 8.17 -10.75
C GLU A 66 13.42 7.64 -9.32
N VAL A 67 14.58 7.94 -8.74
CA VAL A 67 14.91 7.56 -7.36
C VAL A 67 14.04 8.34 -6.38
N CYS A 68 13.86 9.65 -6.57
CA CYS A 68 12.95 10.45 -5.75
C CYS A 68 11.51 9.91 -5.79
N ALA A 69 11.00 9.63 -6.99
CA ALA A 69 9.66 9.08 -7.19
C ALA A 69 9.49 7.71 -6.51
N THR A 70 10.48 6.82 -6.67
CA THR A 70 10.46 5.49 -6.06
C THR A 70 10.52 5.60 -4.54
N LEU A 71 11.46 6.36 -3.98
CA LEU A 71 11.62 6.52 -2.53
C LEU A 71 10.42 7.21 -1.89
N GLY A 72 9.88 8.25 -2.51
CA GLY A 72 8.66 8.91 -2.05
C GLY A 72 7.48 7.94 -2.01
N LEU A 73 7.30 7.14 -3.07
CA LEU A 73 6.22 6.15 -3.12
C LEU A 73 6.42 5.04 -2.08
N VAL A 74 7.64 4.56 -1.87
CA VAL A 74 7.98 3.58 -0.82
C VAL A 74 7.71 4.15 0.57
N PHE A 75 8.12 5.39 0.83
CA PHE A 75 7.95 6.05 2.13
C PHE A 75 6.47 6.28 2.43
N LEU A 76 5.69 6.77 1.47
CA LEU A 76 4.25 6.94 1.64
C LEU A 76 3.57 5.58 1.77
N GLY A 77 3.71 4.72 0.77
CA GLY A 77 3.02 3.45 0.68
C GLY A 77 3.40 2.48 1.80
N GLY A 78 4.64 2.49 2.27
CA GLY A 78 5.07 1.64 3.38
C GLY A 78 4.26 1.88 4.65
N SER A 79 3.86 3.12 4.94
CA SER A 79 3.06 3.44 6.12
C SER A 79 1.63 2.93 6.00
N TYR A 80 1.03 3.05 4.82
CA TYR A 80 -0.30 2.52 4.51
C TYR A 80 -0.31 0.99 4.53
N MET A 81 0.71 0.34 3.95
CA MET A 81 0.87 -1.11 3.98
C MET A 81 1.08 -1.63 5.40
N ALA A 82 1.86 -0.94 6.23
CA ALA A 82 2.05 -1.31 7.63
C ALA A 82 0.73 -1.35 8.41
N GLU A 83 -0.16 -0.38 8.19
CA GLU A 83 -1.48 -0.33 8.84
C GLU A 83 -2.40 -1.45 8.35
N SER A 84 -2.36 -1.78 7.06
CA SER A 84 -3.09 -2.93 6.51
C SER A 84 -2.67 -4.25 7.15
N PHE A 85 -1.36 -4.49 7.24
CA PHE A 85 -0.84 -5.72 7.83
C PHE A 85 -1.09 -5.79 9.34
N ARG A 86 -0.89 -4.68 10.05
CA ARG A 86 -1.19 -4.58 11.48
C ARG A 86 -2.66 -4.89 11.77
N SER A 87 -3.57 -4.29 11.01
CA SER A 87 -5.02 -4.53 11.15
C SER A 87 -5.38 -5.99 10.88
N GLY A 88 -4.71 -6.63 9.91
CA GLY A 88 -4.88 -8.06 9.65
C GLY A 88 -4.42 -8.94 10.81
N LEU A 89 -3.24 -8.66 11.39
CA LEU A 89 -2.68 -9.43 12.50
C LEU A 89 -3.49 -9.25 13.79
N GLU A 90 -3.91 -8.01 14.10
CA GLU A 90 -4.69 -7.70 15.30
C GLU A 90 -6.13 -8.21 15.27
N ALA A 91 -6.67 -8.51 14.08
CA ALA A 91 -8.01 -9.07 13.94
C ALA A 91 -8.12 -10.52 14.43
N ILE A 92 -6.99 -11.23 14.61
CA ILE A 92 -6.99 -12.64 15.00
C ILE A 92 -7.03 -12.75 16.52
N SER A 93 -8.07 -13.43 17.04
CA SER A 93 -8.28 -13.52 18.48
C SER A 93 -7.15 -14.30 19.17
N GLN A 94 -6.76 -13.85 20.35
CA GLN A 94 -5.76 -14.54 21.18
C GLN A 94 -6.23 -15.95 21.55
N THR A 95 -7.54 -16.14 21.76
CA THR A 95 -8.17 -17.44 22.04
C THR A 95 -7.91 -18.47 20.92
N GLN A 96 -7.96 -18.08 19.65
CA GLN A 96 -7.62 -19.00 18.55
C GLN A 96 -6.16 -19.47 18.60
N GLN A 97 -5.26 -18.59 19.02
CA GLN A 97 -3.85 -18.92 19.18
C GLN A 97 -3.64 -19.86 20.38
N GLU A 98 -4.29 -19.58 21.50
CA GLU A 98 -4.26 -20.42 22.71
C GLU A 98 -4.82 -21.82 22.48
N ILE A 99 -5.92 -21.94 21.72
CA ILE A 99 -6.48 -23.24 21.31
C ILE A 99 -5.48 -24.01 20.45
N GLY A 100 -4.82 -23.35 19.50
CA GLY A 100 -3.79 -23.97 18.66
C GLY A 100 -2.65 -24.56 19.48
N LEU A 101 -2.17 -23.82 20.49
CA LEU A 101 -1.16 -24.31 21.42
C LEU A 101 -1.69 -25.48 22.27
N ALA A 102 -2.94 -25.41 22.74
CA ALA A 102 -3.55 -26.44 23.58
C ALA A 102 -3.73 -27.79 22.86
N ILE A 103 -3.90 -27.79 21.53
CA ILE A 103 -3.97 -29.01 20.71
C ILE A 103 -2.58 -29.50 20.24
N GLY A 104 -1.50 -28.92 20.76
CA GLY A 104 -0.13 -29.39 20.53
C GLY A 104 0.60 -28.75 19.34
N LEU A 105 0.07 -27.67 18.74
CA LEU A 105 0.82 -26.91 17.74
C LEU A 105 1.94 -26.10 18.41
N THR A 106 3.09 -26.02 17.75
CA THR A 106 4.15 -25.09 18.11
C THR A 106 3.76 -23.64 17.77
N PRO A 107 4.36 -22.61 18.39
CA PRO A 107 4.06 -21.21 18.06
C PRO A 107 4.21 -20.88 16.56
N LEU A 108 5.21 -21.46 15.89
CA LEU A 108 5.39 -21.30 14.44
C LEU A 108 4.25 -21.94 13.65
N GLN A 109 3.80 -23.13 14.05
CA GLN A 109 2.67 -23.80 13.41
C GLN A 109 1.36 -23.02 13.63
N VAL A 110 1.13 -22.47 14.82
CA VAL A 110 -0.01 -21.58 15.09
C VAL A 110 0.06 -20.35 14.17
N PHE A 111 1.23 -19.73 14.03
CA PHE A 111 1.39 -18.60 13.13
C PHE A 111 1.08 -18.96 11.67
N TYR A 112 1.70 -20.01 11.13
CA TYR A 112 1.55 -20.38 9.72
C TYR A 112 0.18 -20.96 9.36
N TYR A 113 -0.42 -21.76 10.25
CA TYR A 113 -1.68 -22.45 9.94
C TYR A 113 -2.93 -21.74 10.43
N VAL A 114 -2.82 -20.86 11.44
CA VAL A 114 -3.97 -20.17 12.04
C VAL A 114 -3.92 -18.67 11.75
N VAL A 115 -2.84 -18.00 12.18
CA VAL A 115 -2.77 -16.53 12.15
C VAL A 115 -2.59 -16.00 10.73
N LEU A 116 -1.58 -16.46 10.00
CA LEU A 116 -1.18 -15.92 8.71
C LEU A 116 -2.29 -16.01 7.64
N PRO A 117 -3.00 -17.14 7.46
CA PRO A 117 -4.06 -17.24 6.45
C PRO A 117 -5.24 -16.30 6.75
N GLN A 118 -5.66 -16.23 8.02
CA GLN A 118 -6.77 -15.37 8.43
C GLN A 118 -6.39 -13.89 8.38
N ALA A 119 -5.20 -13.54 8.87
CA ALA A 119 -4.70 -12.17 8.84
C ALA A 119 -4.55 -11.65 7.41
N THR A 120 -4.11 -12.51 6.48
CA THR A 120 -4.03 -12.18 5.05
C THR A 120 -5.40 -11.90 4.47
N ALA A 121 -6.40 -12.74 4.77
CA ALA A 121 -7.77 -12.53 4.29
C ALA A 121 -8.39 -11.23 4.82
N VAL A 122 -8.07 -10.85 6.07
CA VAL A 122 -8.53 -9.58 6.67
C VAL A 122 -7.78 -8.37 6.10
N ALA A 123 -6.47 -8.46 5.89
CA ALA A 123 -5.65 -7.36 5.39
C ALA A 123 -5.91 -7.04 3.91
N LEU A 124 -6.26 -8.05 3.10
CA LEU A 124 -6.31 -7.95 1.64
C LEU A 124 -7.17 -6.81 1.08
N PRO A 125 -8.39 -6.51 1.59
CA PRO A 125 -9.20 -5.42 1.05
C PRO A 125 -8.48 -4.07 1.17
N SER A 126 -7.89 -3.81 2.35
CA SER A 126 -7.13 -2.58 2.60
C SER A 126 -5.82 -2.53 1.82
N PHE A 127 -5.12 -3.66 1.69
CA PHE A 127 -3.93 -3.80 0.85
C PHE A 127 -4.24 -3.45 -0.61
N SER A 128 -5.33 -3.99 -1.15
CA SER A 128 -5.78 -3.75 -2.53
C SER A 128 -6.12 -2.29 -2.76
N ALA A 129 -6.82 -1.66 -1.80
CA ALA A 129 -7.12 -0.23 -1.85
C ALA A 129 -5.84 0.63 -1.85
N ASN A 130 -4.84 0.26 -1.03
CA ASN A 130 -3.56 0.95 -0.98
C ASN A 130 -2.77 0.82 -2.29
N VAL A 131 -2.80 -0.34 -2.96
CA VAL A 131 -2.17 -0.50 -4.28
C VAL A 131 -2.81 0.45 -5.29
N ILE A 132 -4.14 0.51 -5.37
CA ILE A 132 -4.86 1.41 -6.28
C ILE A 132 -4.57 2.88 -5.93
N PHE A 133 -4.52 3.22 -4.65
CA PHE A 133 -4.15 4.54 -4.16
C PHE A 133 -2.74 4.93 -4.63
N LEU A 134 -1.73 4.06 -4.44
CA LEU A 134 -0.35 4.35 -4.84
C LEU A 134 -0.21 4.52 -6.36
N ILE A 135 -0.98 3.80 -7.17
CA ILE A 135 -0.98 4.02 -8.62
C ILE A 135 -1.54 5.42 -8.96
N LYS A 136 -2.60 5.87 -8.29
CA LYS A 136 -3.14 7.22 -8.48
C LYS A 136 -2.15 8.31 -8.05
N GLU A 137 -1.45 8.09 -6.94
CA GLU A 137 -0.42 9.01 -6.44
C GLU A 137 0.75 9.18 -7.42
N THR A 138 0.97 8.25 -8.37
CA THR A 138 1.98 8.48 -9.43
C THR A 138 1.67 9.66 -10.35
N SER A 139 0.42 10.16 -10.36
CA SER A 139 0.02 11.35 -11.13
C SER A 139 0.81 12.62 -10.78
N VAL A 140 1.38 12.69 -9.57
CA VAL A 140 2.16 13.85 -9.13
C VAL A 140 3.63 13.79 -9.59
N PHE A 141 4.06 12.69 -10.23
CA PHE A 141 5.45 12.51 -10.69
C PHE A 141 5.87 13.56 -11.73
N SER A 142 4.93 14.04 -12.56
CA SER A 142 5.16 15.16 -13.49
C SER A 142 5.72 16.41 -12.81
N ALA A 143 5.49 16.60 -11.50
CA ALA A 143 5.98 17.75 -10.76
C ALA A 143 7.51 17.72 -10.50
N VAL A 144 8.15 16.56 -10.60
CA VAL A 144 9.62 16.38 -10.52
C VAL A 144 10.22 16.00 -11.87
N ALA A 145 9.60 16.49 -12.95
CA ALA A 145 10.01 16.29 -14.34
C ALA A 145 10.05 14.82 -14.79
N LEU A 146 9.29 13.95 -14.13
CA LEU A 146 9.19 12.55 -14.50
C LEU A 146 7.91 12.34 -15.33
N ALA A 147 8.08 11.89 -16.57
CA ALA A 147 6.96 11.70 -17.48
C ALA A 147 6.06 10.55 -17.01
N ASP A 148 4.79 10.88 -16.77
CA ASP A 148 3.72 9.96 -16.42
C ASP A 148 2.47 10.26 -17.28
N LEU A 149 1.33 9.64 -16.95
CA LEU A 149 0.10 9.88 -17.71
C LEU A 149 -0.40 11.33 -17.55
N MET A 150 -0.20 11.94 -16.38
CA MET A 150 -0.48 13.36 -16.16
C MET A 150 0.44 14.25 -16.99
N TYR A 151 1.72 13.91 -17.12
CA TYR A 151 2.66 14.61 -17.99
C TYR A 151 2.16 14.64 -19.44
N VAL A 152 1.75 13.48 -19.99
CA VAL A 152 1.24 13.40 -21.38
C VAL A 152 -0.01 14.26 -21.55
N ALA A 153 -0.93 14.27 -20.57
CA ALA A 153 -2.09 15.15 -20.63
C ALA A 153 -1.68 16.63 -20.64
N LYS A 154 -0.77 17.06 -19.77
CA LYS A 154 -0.26 18.44 -19.74
C LYS A 154 0.43 18.84 -21.05
N ASP A 155 1.18 17.92 -21.65
CA ASP A 155 1.86 18.13 -22.93
C ASP A 155 0.84 18.36 -24.07
N LEU A 156 -0.20 17.52 -24.15
CA LEU A 156 -1.29 17.69 -25.11
C LEU A 156 -2.06 19.00 -24.90
N ILE A 157 -2.29 19.41 -23.65
CA ILE A 157 -2.89 20.71 -23.33
C ILE A 157 -2.01 21.85 -23.86
N GLY A 158 -0.70 21.78 -23.63
CA GLY A 158 0.24 22.81 -24.09
C GLY A 158 0.35 22.89 -25.62
N LEU A 159 0.25 21.76 -26.32
CA LEU A 159 0.36 21.68 -27.77
C LEU A 159 -0.91 22.10 -28.51
N TYR A 160 -2.07 21.64 -28.04
CA TYR A 160 -3.34 21.79 -28.75
C TYR A 160 -4.30 22.80 -28.11
N TYR A 161 -4.03 23.27 -26.88
CA TYR A 161 -4.90 24.14 -26.08
C TYR A 161 -6.29 23.55 -25.76
N GLU A 162 -6.52 22.29 -26.10
CA GLU A 162 -7.78 21.56 -25.88
C GLU A 162 -7.80 20.88 -24.50
N THR A 163 -8.02 21.70 -23.46
CA THR A 163 -7.96 21.23 -22.06
C THR A 163 -9.02 20.17 -21.74
N ASP A 164 -10.25 20.38 -22.20
CA ASP A 164 -11.37 19.51 -21.87
C ASP A 164 -11.19 18.11 -22.47
N ILE A 165 -10.73 18.03 -23.72
CA ILE A 165 -10.48 16.76 -24.42
C ILE A 165 -9.31 16.01 -23.74
N ALA A 166 -8.22 16.71 -23.43
CA ALA A 166 -7.06 16.10 -22.78
C ALA A 166 -7.39 15.55 -21.39
N LEU A 167 -8.17 16.28 -20.59
CA LEU A 167 -8.60 15.82 -19.27
C LEU A 167 -9.61 14.66 -19.36
N ALA A 168 -10.53 14.68 -20.33
CA ALA A 168 -11.44 13.55 -20.57
C ALA A 168 -10.65 12.28 -20.94
N MET A 169 -9.66 12.39 -21.83
CA MET A 169 -8.77 11.28 -22.19
C MET A 169 -7.97 10.77 -20.98
N LEU A 170 -7.48 11.68 -20.12
CA LEU A 170 -6.76 11.33 -18.90
C LEU A 170 -7.63 10.50 -17.95
N VAL A 171 -8.88 10.90 -17.73
CA VAL A 171 -9.85 10.16 -16.90
C VAL A 171 -10.09 8.76 -17.48
N VAL A 172 -10.36 8.67 -18.79
CA VAL A 172 -10.58 7.39 -19.48
C VAL A 172 -9.35 6.49 -19.38
N ALA A 173 -8.15 7.03 -19.56
CA ALA A 173 -6.90 6.27 -19.48
C ALA A 173 -6.65 5.74 -18.06
N TYR A 174 -6.89 6.54 -17.01
CA TYR A 174 -6.82 6.05 -15.62
C TYR A 174 -7.90 4.99 -15.34
N LEU A 175 -9.12 5.13 -15.86
CA LEU A 175 -10.17 4.12 -15.71
C LEU A 175 -9.78 2.79 -16.36
N ILE A 176 -9.31 2.82 -17.61
CA ILE A 176 -8.85 1.63 -18.33
C ILE A 176 -7.70 0.94 -17.58
N MET A 177 -6.82 1.71 -16.96
CA MET A 177 -5.71 1.18 -16.17
C MET A 177 -6.16 0.59 -14.83
N LEU A 178 -7.00 1.29 -14.08
CA LEU A 178 -7.32 0.95 -12.69
C LEU A 178 -8.48 -0.05 -12.56
N LEU A 179 -9.47 -0.03 -13.47
CA LEU A 179 -10.63 -0.92 -13.39
C LEU A 179 -10.25 -2.41 -13.46
N PRO A 180 -9.39 -2.86 -14.39
CA PRO A 180 -8.98 -4.27 -14.43
C PRO A 180 -8.30 -4.70 -13.13
N ILE A 181 -7.41 -3.84 -12.59
CA ILE A 181 -6.70 -4.10 -11.33
C ILE A 181 -7.70 -4.22 -10.17
N SER A 182 -8.67 -3.30 -10.09
CA SER A 182 -9.73 -3.32 -9.09
C SER A 182 -10.59 -4.59 -9.18
N LEU A 183 -10.95 -5.03 -10.38
CA LEU A 183 -11.74 -6.24 -10.60
C LEU A 183 -10.96 -7.51 -10.20
N VAL A 184 -9.67 -7.59 -10.53
CA VAL A 184 -8.80 -8.69 -10.12
C VAL A 184 -8.72 -8.77 -8.60
N PHE A 185 -8.41 -7.66 -7.91
CA PHE A 185 -8.38 -7.65 -6.44
C PHE A 185 -9.73 -8.01 -5.82
N SER A 186 -10.84 -7.50 -6.36
CA SER A 186 -12.19 -7.85 -5.90
C SER A 186 -12.49 -9.35 -6.05
N TRP A 187 -12.01 -9.97 -7.12
CA TRP A 187 -12.14 -11.41 -7.34
C TRP A 187 -11.29 -12.22 -6.35
N ILE A 188 -10.04 -11.82 -6.13
CA ILE A 188 -9.14 -12.46 -5.15
C ILE A 188 -9.75 -12.36 -3.74
N GLU A 189 -10.28 -11.19 -3.38
CA GLU A 189 -10.92 -10.95 -2.08
C GLU A 189 -12.10 -11.89 -1.83
N ARG A 190 -12.99 -12.05 -2.82
CA ARG A 190 -14.13 -12.97 -2.72
C ARG A 190 -13.68 -14.42 -2.50
N ARG A 191 -12.59 -14.84 -3.17
CA ARG A 191 -12.03 -16.19 -3.01
C ARG A 191 -11.45 -16.40 -1.61
N LEU A 192 -10.75 -15.41 -1.06
CA LEU A 192 -10.11 -15.51 0.26
C LEU A 192 -11.10 -15.41 1.43
N ARG A 193 -12.16 -14.59 1.32
CA ARG A 193 -13.21 -14.52 2.36
C ARG A 193 -13.94 -15.84 2.58
N HIS A 194 -14.11 -16.66 1.53
CA HIS A 194 -14.74 -17.98 1.64
C HIS A 194 -13.86 -19.02 2.34
N ALA A 195 -12.54 -18.77 2.45
CA ALA A 195 -11.60 -19.65 3.13
C ALA A 195 -11.36 -19.26 4.61
N GLY A 196 -11.49 -17.98 4.96
CA GLY A 196 -11.16 -17.47 6.31
C GLY A 196 -12.29 -17.48 7.33
N PHE A 197 -13.55 -17.42 6.89
CA PHE A 197 -14.71 -17.52 7.77
C PHE A 197 -15.51 -18.76 7.37
N GLY A 198 -15.61 -19.74 8.26
CA GLY A 198 -16.60 -20.81 8.12
C GLY A 198 -17.95 -20.16 7.82
N ASN A 199 -18.57 -20.58 6.72
CA ASN A 199 -19.75 -19.98 6.14
C ASN A 199 -20.81 -19.65 7.22
N PRO A 200 -21.08 -18.36 7.55
CA PRO A 200 -22.02 -17.99 8.62
C PRO A 200 -23.42 -18.57 8.43
N SER A 201 -23.79 -18.88 7.17
CA SER A 201 -25.07 -19.52 6.84
C SER A 201 -25.22 -20.95 7.39
N THR A 202 -24.14 -21.58 7.86
CA THR A 202 -24.20 -22.88 8.55
C THR A 202 -24.51 -22.76 10.05
N LEU A 203 -24.35 -21.58 10.65
CA LEU A 203 -24.65 -21.34 12.07
C LEU A 203 -26.10 -20.89 12.32
N SER A 204 -26.82 -20.45 11.29
CA SER A 204 -28.24 -20.05 11.39
C SER A 204 -29.22 -21.23 11.24
N ARG A 205 -28.74 -22.46 11.05
CA ARG A 205 -29.54 -23.69 11.06
C ARG A 205 -29.14 -24.54 12.25
N LYS A 206 -29.49 -24.12 13.46
CA LYS A 206 -29.66 -24.98 14.64
C LYS A 206 -30.48 -24.25 15.69
#